data_AF-A0A9Q3CM35-F1
#
_entry.id   AF-A0A9Q3CM35-F1
#
_cell.length_a   1.000
_cell.length_b   1.000
_cell.length_c   1.000
_cell.angle_alpha   90.00
_cell.angle_beta   90.00
_cell.angle_gamma   90.00
#
_symmetry.space_group_name_H-M   'P 1'
#
loop_
_entity.id
_entity.type
_entity.pdbx_description
1 polymer ?
#
loop_
_entity_poly.entity_id
_entity_poly.type
_entity_poly.pdbx_seq_one_letter_code
_entity_poly.pdbx_strand_id
1 'polypeptide(L)'
;MEAPIFRITSSKLNNELFRALIKTYDKNKQCGILLLLLQQKYRSPELESQLEEPLLRYYKDSKFFLIDFLIYCREKHTSSLTVVDMDHTSLILQECHYCPYMGHMRQDRTKDRVASTALWPKWEKELSEYINTCGRFQKENRKNVKKYGQLQHIEEPKHPG
;
A
#
# COMPACT_ATOMS: atom_id res chain seq x y z
N MET A 1 9.66 12.35 -23.68
CA MET A 1 8.58 11.66 -22.94
C MET A 1 9.28 10.97 -21.77
N GLU A 2 9.10 11.44 -20.54
CA GLU A 2 9.77 10.85 -19.37
C GLU A 2 9.13 9.50 -19.04
N ALA A 3 9.96 8.49 -18.75
CA ALA A 3 9.48 7.17 -18.35
C ALA A 3 8.80 7.25 -16.98
N PRO A 4 7.64 6.58 -16.78
CA PRO A 4 7.01 6.53 -15.46
C PRO A 4 7.96 5.88 -14.44
N ILE A 5 8.10 6.49 -13.27
CA ILE A 5 8.82 5.86 -12.16
C ILE A 5 7.88 4.86 -11.50
N PHE A 6 8.14 3.57 -11.75
CA PHE A 6 7.46 2.46 -11.07
C PHE A 6 8.09 2.26 -9.70
N ARG A 7 7.31 2.50 -8.65
CA ARG A 7 7.81 2.40 -7.27
C ARG A 7 8.00 0.95 -6.83
N ILE A 8 7.13 0.06 -7.32
CA ILE A 8 7.26 -1.39 -7.21
C ILE A 8 7.28 -1.97 -8.62
N THR A 9 8.15 -2.94 -8.82
CA THR A 9 8.24 -3.77 -10.03
C THR A 9 8.04 -5.22 -9.62
N SER A 10 7.62 -6.07 -10.55
CA SER A 10 7.51 -7.53 -10.35
C SER A 10 8.75 -8.13 -9.68
N SER A 11 9.94 -7.65 -10.05
CA SER A 11 11.23 -8.07 -9.48
C SER A 11 11.43 -7.81 -7.98
N LYS A 12 10.66 -6.90 -7.38
CA LYS A 12 10.71 -6.59 -5.94
C LYS A 12 9.65 -7.35 -5.14
N LEU A 13 8.74 -8.05 -5.80
CA LEU A 13 7.72 -8.87 -5.15
C LEU A 13 8.27 -10.29 -4.96
N ASN A 14 8.03 -10.87 -3.78
CA ASN A 14 8.26 -12.30 -3.63
C ASN A 14 7.22 -13.08 -4.46
N ASN A 15 7.55 -14.32 -4.84
CA ASN A 15 6.73 -15.13 -5.73
C ASN A 15 5.34 -15.44 -5.16
N GLU A 16 5.22 -15.56 -3.84
CA GLU A 16 3.95 -15.86 -3.17
C GLU A 16 3.00 -14.67 -3.30
N LEU A 17 3.47 -13.47 -2.97
CA LEU A 17 2.74 -12.22 -3.12
C LEU A 17 2.38 -11.96 -4.58
N PHE A 18 3.31 -12.14 -5.51
CA PHE A 18 3.04 -11.97 -6.94
C PHE A 18 1.90 -12.88 -7.43
N ARG A 19 1.92 -14.17 -7.07
CA ARG A 19 0.87 -15.12 -7.44
C ARG A 19 -0.47 -14.79 -6.77
N ALA A 20 -0.43 -14.37 -5.52
CA ALA A 20 -1.61 -13.98 -4.78
C ALA A 20 -2.28 -12.76 -5.44
N LEU A 21 -1.48 -11.75 -5.83
CA LEU A 21 -1.94 -10.56 -6.53
C LEU A 21 -2.63 -10.89 -7.87
N ILE A 22 -2.04 -11.74 -8.71
CA ILE A 22 -2.67 -12.09 -10.00
C ILE A 22 -4.02 -12.80 -9.79
N LYS A 23 -4.11 -13.69 -8.80
CA LYS A 23 -5.36 -14.38 -8.48
C LYS A 23 -6.49 -13.45 -8.04
N THR A 24 -6.18 -12.23 -7.61
CA THR A 24 -7.23 -11.24 -7.24
C THR A 24 -8.08 -10.82 -8.41
N TYR A 25 -7.53 -10.89 -9.63
CA TYR A 25 -8.24 -10.49 -10.84
C TYR A 25 -9.38 -11.45 -11.19
N ASP A 26 -9.27 -12.71 -10.77
CA ASP A 26 -10.34 -13.70 -10.92
C ASP A 26 -11.50 -13.47 -9.94
N LYS A 27 -11.20 -12.89 -8.76
CA LYS A 27 -12.19 -12.62 -7.71
C LYS A 27 -12.90 -11.28 -7.87
N ASN A 28 -12.19 -10.26 -8.34
CA ASN A 28 -12.76 -8.93 -8.54
C ASN A 28 -13.08 -8.70 -10.02
N LYS A 29 -14.39 -8.70 -10.34
CA LYS A 29 -14.89 -8.47 -11.70
C LYS A 29 -14.32 -7.20 -12.35
N GLN A 30 -14.22 -6.09 -11.62
CA GLN A 30 -13.70 -4.81 -12.13
C GLN A 30 -12.20 -4.92 -12.48
N CYS A 31 -11.42 -5.66 -11.69
CA CYS A 31 -10.03 -5.98 -12.04
C CYS A 31 -9.92 -6.85 -13.28
N GLY A 32 -10.72 -7.91 -13.37
CA GLY A 32 -10.71 -8.81 -14.52
C GLY A 32 -11.04 -8.06 -15.81
N ILE A 33 -12.06 -7.21 -15.78
CA ILE A 33 -12.40 -6.34 -16.92
C ILE A 33 -11.23 -5.41 -17.27
N LEU A 34 -10.63 -4.74 -16.29
CA LEU A 34 -9.51 -3.84 -16.52
C LEU A 34 -8.29 -4.57 -17.10
N LEU A 35 -7.99 -5.78 -16.61
CA LEU A 35 -6.93 -6.64 -17.14
C LEU A 35 -7.17 -6.95 -18.62
N LEU A 36 -8.39 -7.39 -18.98
CA LEU A 36 -8.76 -7.70 -20.36
C LEU A 36 -8.64 -6.46 -21.25
N LEU A 37 -9.14 -5.31 -20.79
CA LEU A 37 -9.07 -4.04 -21.51
C LEU A 37 -7.62 -3.58 -21.75
N LEU A 38 -6.70 -3.85 -20.83
CA LEU A 38 -5.28 -3.49 -20.97
C LEU A 38 -4.48 -4.49 -21.81
N GLN A 39 -4.94 -5.74 -21.92
CA GLN A 39 -4.33 -6.77 -22.77
C GLN A 39 -4.75 -6.65 -24.23
N GLN A 40 -5.92 -6.09 -24.50
CA GLN A 40 -6.44 -5.95 -25.84
C GLN A 40 -5.66 -4.91 -26.65
N LYS A 41 -5.34 -5.26 -27.91
CA LYS A 41 -4.73 -4.32 -28.87
C LYS A 41 -5.71 -3.27 -29.40
N TYR A 42 -7.01 -3.54 -29.28
CA TYR A 42 -8.08 -2.72 -29.84
C TYR A 42 -9.07 -2.33 -28.76
N ARG A 43 -9.68 -1.16 -28.94
CA ARG A 43 -10.70 -0.63 -28.04
C ARG A 43 -11.94 -1.52 -28.04
N SER A 44 -12.47 -1.84 -26.86
CA SER A 44 -13.72 -2.60 -26.70
C SER A 44 -14.74 -1.80 -25.90
N PRO A 45 -15.66 -1.09 -26.58
CA PRO A 45 -16.72 -0.30 -25.91
C PRO A 45 -17.61 -1.13 -24.98
N GLU A 46 -17.78 -2.42 -25.28
CA GLU A 46 -18.61 -3.34 -24.49
C GLU A 46 -17.94 -3.79 -23.18
N LEU A 47 -16.62 -3.84 -23.14
CA LEU A 47 -15.90 -4.02 -21.88
C LEU A 47 -15.78 -2.69 -21.12
N GLU A 48 -15.60 -1.57 -21.81
CA GLU A 48 -15.59 -0.24 -21.18
C GLU A 48 -16.89 0.09 -20.47
N SER A 49 -18.05 -0.31 -21.01
CA SER A 49 -19.35 -0.08 -20.38
C SER A 49 -19.55 -0.86 -19.07
N GLN A 50 -18.72 -1.88 -18.82
CA GLN A 50 -18.78 -2.70 -17.61
C GLN A 50 -17.85 -2.19 -16.50
N LEU A 51 -16.95 -1.25 -16.80
CA LEU A 51 -16.14 -0.58 -15.79
C LEU A 51 -16.99 0.42 -15.01
N GLU A 52 -16.92 0.35 -13.70
CA GLU A 52 -17.56 1.30 -12.79
C GLU A 52 -16.62 2.48 -12.47
N GLU A 53 -17.20 3.63 -12.08
CA GLU A 53 -16.42 4.75 -11.56
C GLU A 53 -15.82 4.42 -10.17
N PRO A 54 -14.59 4.87 -9.85
CA PRO A 54 -13.75 5.80 -10.60
C PRO A 54 -12.84 5.16 -11.67
N LEU A 55 -12.87 3.83 -11.82
CA LEU A 55 -11.94 3.10 -12.68
C LEU A 55 -12.16 3.42 -14.15
N LEU A 56 -13.41 3.57 -14.59
CA LEU A 56 -13.75 3.96 -15.96
C LEU A 56 -13.08 5.27 -16.37
N ARG A 57 -13.19 6.31 -15.53
CA ARG A 57 -12.53 7.59 -15.78
C ARG A 57 -11.01 7.45 -15.87
N TYR A 58 -10.38 6.74 -14.94
CA TYR A 58 -8.93 6.54 -14.96
C TYR A 58 -8.44 5.74 -16.17
N TYR A 59 -9.24 4.76 -16.61
CA TYR A 59 -8.98 4.03 -17.86
C TYR A 59 -9.03 4.96 -19.07
N LYS A 60 -10.10 5.75 -19.22
CA LYS A 60 -10.24 6.72 -20.32
C LYS A 60 -9.13 7.77 -20.34
N ASP A 61 -8.66 8.19 -19.17
CA ASP A 61 -7.54 9.12 -19.01
C ASP A 61 -6.17 8.47 -19.28
N SER A 62 -6.11 7.20 -19.72
CA SER A 62 -4.88 6.44 -19.96
C SER A 62 -3.95 6.44 -18.74
N LYS A 63 -4.53 6.30 -17.55
CA LYS A 63 -3.77 6.23 -16.29
C LYS A 63 -3.36 4.81 -15.93
N PHE A 64 -3.98 3.79 -16.50
CA PHE A 64 -3.63 2.40 -16.20
C PHE A 64 -2.61 1.83 -17.18
N PHE A 65 -1.72 1.00 -16.65
CA PHE A 65 -0.68 0.30 -17.40
C PHE A 65 -0.62 -1.15 -16.93
N LEU A 66 -0.34 -2.06 -17.85
CA LEU A 66 -0.13 -3.48 -17.54
C LEU A 66 1.35 -3.83 -17.76
N ILE A 67 2.02 -4.30 -16.71
CA ILE A 67 3.43 -4.72 -16.77
C ILE A 67 3.57 -6.00 -15.98
N ASP A 68 4.11 -7.05 -16.60
CA ASP A 68 4.27 -8.38 -15.98
C ASP A 68 2.97 -8.89 -15.33
N PHE A 69 1.85 -8.69 -16.03
CA PHE A 69 0.49 -9.00 -15.55
C PHE A 69 0.00 -8.18 -14.35
N LEU A 70 0.76 -7.20 -13.87
CA LEU A 70 0.36 -6.31 -12.79
C LEU A 70 -0.23 -5.01 -13.34
N ILE A 71 -1.38 -4.60 -12.78
CA ILE A 71 -2.06 -3.36 -13.13
C ILE A 71 -1.48 -2.21 -12.29
N TYR A 72 -0.94 -1.19 -12.95
CA TYR A 72 -0.44 0.04 -12.34
C TYR A 72 -1.34 1.21 -12.67
N CYS A 73 -1.56 2.12 -11.72
CA CYS A 73 -2.20 3.42 -11.94
C CYS A 73 -1.17 4.55 -11.81
N ARG A 74 -1.12 5.41 -12.82
CA ARG A 74 -0.28 6.62 -12.84
C ARG A 74 -0.99 7.77 -12.15
N GLU A 75 -0.29 8.35 -11.18
CA GLU A 75 -0.65 9.58 -10.51
C GLU A 75 0.50 10.59 -10.61
N LYS A 76 0.23 11.74 -11.22
CA LYS A 76 1.21 12.81 -11.46
C LYS A 76 2.49 12.27 -12.13
N HIS A 77 3.57 12.08 -11.36
CA HIS A 77 4.89 11.63 -11.81
C HIS A 77 5.24 10.19 -11.41
N THR A 78 4.32 9.48 -10.75
CA THR A 78 4.58 8.14 -10.17
C THR A 78 3.50 7.16 -10.55
N SER A 79 3.84 5.87 -10.59
CA SER A 79 2.86 4.80 -10.78
C SER A 79 2.84 3.87 -9.56
N SER A 80 1.64 3.57 -9.06
CA SER A 80 1.38 2.69 -7.91
C SER A 80 0.61 1.45 -8.37
N LEU A 81 0.80 0.33 -7.68
CA LEU A 81 0.13 -0.93 -8.00
C LEU A 81 -1.36 -0.86 -7.61
N THR A 82 -2.29 -1.18 -8.51
CA THR A 82 -3.72 -1.17 -8.21
C THR A 82 -4.17 -2.60 -7.88
N VAL A 83 -4.51 -2.85 -6.61
CA VAL A 83 -4.96 -4.17 -6.13
C VAL A 83 -6.35 -4.01 -5.56
N VAL A 84 -7.34 -4.77 -6.02
CA VAL A 84 -8.75 -4.45 -5.74
C VAL A 84 -9.46 -5.59 -5.00
N ASP A 85 -8.70 -6.49 -4.36
CA ASP A 85 -9.24 -7.48 -3.43
C ASP A 85 -8.67 -7.25 -2.01
N MET A 86 -9.59 -7.14 -1.02
CA MET A 86 -9.28 -6.82 0.38
C MET A 86 -8.49 -7.94 1.09
N ASP A 87 -8.59 -9.19 0.64
CA ASP A 87 -7.80 -10.29 1.23
C ASP A 87 -6.29 -10.05 1.09
N HIS A 88 -5.88 -9.32 0.04
CA HIS A 88 -4.49 -9.11 -0.33
C HIS A 88 -3.97 -7.75 0.12
N THR A 89 -4.87 -6.83 0.49
CA THR A 89 -4.49 -5.55 1.12
C THR A 89 -3.76 -5.85 2.42
N SER A 90 -4.22 -6.83 3.20
CA SER A 90 -3.52 -7.32 4.40
C SER A 90 -2.08 -7.76 4.16
N LEU A 91 -1.79 -8.41 3.03
CA LEU A 91 -0.42 -8.82 2.67
C LEU A 91 0.47 -7.62 2.32
N ILE A 92 -0.07 -6.65 1.57
CA ILE A 92 0.65 -5.41 1.27
C ILE A 92 0.89 -4.61 2.54
N LEU A 93 -0.12 -4.49 3.40
CA LEU A 93 -0.03 -3.81 4.69
C LEU A 93 1.02 -4.48 5.58
N GLN A 94 1.09 -5.81 5.59
CA GLN A 94 2.12 -6.56 6.29
C GLN A 94 3.52 -6.23 5.76
N GLU A 95 3.75 -6.32 4.45
CA GLU A 95 5.05 -6.01 3.82
C GLU A 95 5.46 -4.53 3.99
N CYS A 96 4.50 -3.61 3.94
CA CYS A 96 4.77 -2.18 4.14
C CYS A 96 5.02 -1.84 5.62
N HIS A 97 4.34 -2.52 6.56
CA HIS A 97 4.45 -2.27 7.99
C HIS A 97 5.64 -2.98 8.64
N TYR A 98 5.99 -4.16 8.11
CA TYR A 98 7.04 -5.01 8.64
C TYR A 98 8.18 -5.16 7.61
N CYS A 99 9.32 -4.57 7.92
CA CYS A 99 10.55 -4.77 7.17
C CYS A 99 11.49 -5.68 7.99
N PRO A 100 11.91 -6.86 7.49
CA PRO A 100 12.80 -7.77 8.23
C PRO A 100 14.10 -7.10 8.68
N TYR A 101 14.59 -6.11 7.93
CA TYR A 101 15.84 -5.41 8.17
C TYR A 101 15.71 -4.13 9.02
N MET A 102 14.50 -3.58 9.16
CA MET A 102 14.28 -2.27 9.83
C MET A 102 13.28 -2.33 10.99
N GLY A 103 12.69 -3.50 11.27
CA GLY A 103 11.68 -3.67 12.32
C GLY A 103 10.31 -3.11 11.95
N HIS A 104 9.45 -2.93 12.96
CA HIS A 104 8.12 -2.32 12.78
C HIS A 104 8.25 -0.83 12.45
N MET A 105 7.61 -0.40 11.37
CA MET A 105 7.59 1.02 11.00
C MET A 105 6.50 1.79 11.76
N ARG A 106 6.80 3.05 12.11
CA ARG A 106 5.81 4.00 12.63
C ARG A 106 4.67 4.18 11.61
N GLN A 107 3.49 4.55 12.11
CA GLN A 107 2.27 4.69 11.32
C GLN A 107 2.44 5.61 10.10
N ASP A 108 3.06 6.78 10.28
CA ASP A 108 3.27 7.74 9.18
C ASP A 108 4.16 7.17 8.08
N ARG A 109 5.24 6.47 8.44
CA ARG A 109 6.12 5.80 7.47
C ARG A 109 5.44 4.62 6.77
N THR A 110 4.58 3.90 7.49
CA THR A 110 3.77 2.82 6.90
C THR A 110 2.77 3.42 5.90
N LYS A 111 2.14 4.55 6.23
CA LYS A 111 1.21 5.27 5.36
C LYS A 111 1.89 5.76 4.09
N ASP A 112 3.04 6.41 4.20
CA ASP A 112 3.82 6.86 3.04
C ASP A 112 4.24 5.68 2.16
N ARG A 113 4.62 4.55 2.79
CA ARG A 113 5.01 3.34 2.05
C ARG A 113 3.82 2.70 1.34
N VAL A 114 2.65 2.60 1.97
CA VAL A 114 1.44 2.05 1.32
C VAL A 114 0.97 2.97 0.20
N ALA A 115 0.86 4.28 0.44
CA ALA A 115 0.49 5.27 -0.58
C ALA A 115 1.39 5.20 -1.83
N SER A 116 2.67 4.90 -1.60
CA SER A 116 3.68 4.77 -2.64
C SER A 116 3.81 3.37 -3.24
N THR A 117 3.07 2.40 -2.72
CA THR A 117 3.12 0.98 -3.07
C THR A 117 1.88 0.57 -3.82
N ALA A 118 0.69 0.85 -3.28
CA ALA A 118 -0.55 0.38 -3.85
C ALA A 118 -1.75 1.32 -3.61
N LEU A 119 -2.71 1.28 -4.53
CA LEU A 119 -3.92 2.08 -4.51
C LEU A 119 -5.15 1.17 -4.55
N TRP A 120 -6.00 1.28 -3.54
CA TRP A 120 -7.33 0.67 -3.53
C TRP A 120 -8.33 1.56 -2.79
N PRO A 121 -9.65 1.46 -3.07
CA PRO A 121 -10.65 2.25 -2.37
C PRO A 121 -10.57 2.01 -0.84
N LYS A 122 -10.65 3.06 -0.03
CA LYS A 122 -10.60 3.01 1.45
C LYS A 122 -9.29 2.49 2.07
N TRP A 123 -8.20 2.40 1.30
CA TRP A 123 -6.89 1.91 1.80
C TRP A 123 -6.38 2.62 3.05
N GLU A 124 -6.61 3.93 3.20
CA GLU A 124 -6.22 4.67 4.41
C GLU A 124 -6.96 4.20 5.66
N LYS A 125 -8.26 3.88 5.50
CA LYS A 125 -9.10 3.38 6.58
C LYS A 125 -8.66 1.97 6.99
N GLU A 126 -8.46 1.09 6.01
CA GLU A 126 -8.01 -0.28 6.26
C GLU A 126 -6.59 -0.33 6.84
N LEU A 127 -5.67 0.52 6.38
CA LEU A 127 -4.35 0.67 6.99
C LEU A 127 -4.45 1.08 8.47
N SER A 128 -5.33 2.05 8.77
CA SER A 128 -5.55 2.50 10.14
C SER A 128 -6.08 1.35 11.02
N GLU A 129 -7.07 0.60 10.53
CA GLU A 129 -7.61 -0.59 11.20
C GLU A 129 -6.54 -1.69 11.40
N TYR A 130 -5.70 -1.96 10.40
CA TYR A 130 -4.61 -2.92 10.47
C TYR A 130 -3.53 -2.52 11.50
N ILE A 131 -3.08 -1.26 11.48
CA ILE A 131 -2.11 -0.75 12.48
C ILE A 131 -2.71 -0.83 13.89
N ASN A 132 -4.00 -0.50 14.03
CA ASN A 132 -4.70 -0.56 15.31
C ASN A 132 -4.91 -1.98 15.83
N THR A 133 -4.85 -3.01 14.98
CA THR A 133 -4.91 -4.42 15.40
C THR A 133 -3.53 -5.05 15.60
N CYS A 134 -2.44 -4.35 15.24
CA CYS A 134 -1.07 -4.82 15.44
C CYS A 134 -0.66 -4.80 16.93
N GLY A 135 -0.69 -5.98 17.59
CA GLY A 135 -0.36 -6.11 19.01
C GLY A 135 1.07 -5.70 19.39
N ARG A 136 2.03 -5.69 18.45
CA ARG A 136 3.40 -5.18 18.68
C ARG A 136 3.45 -3.66 18.69
N PHE A 137 2.81 -2.99 17.72
CA PHE A 137 2.68 -1.53 17.69
C PHE A 137 1.93 -1.01 18.93
N GLN A 138 0.83 -1.66 19.31
CA GLN A 138 0.10 -1.31 20.54
C GLN A 138 0.98 -1.40 21.81
N LYS A 139 1.85 -2.42 21.91
CA LYS A 139 2.78 -2.58 23.03
C LYS A 139 3.87 -1.50 23.04
N GLU A 140 4.40 -1.10 21.88
CA GLU A 140 5.39 -0.03 21.78
C GLU A 140 4.79 1.36 22.05
N ASN A 141 3.59 1.65 21.55
CA ASN A 141 2.89 2.89 21.87
C ASN A 141 2.54 2.98 23.37
N ARG A 142 2.06 1.89 23.99
CA ARG A 142 1.83 1.87 25.45
C ARG A 142 3.10 2.14 26.26
N LYS A 143 4.28 1.76 25.76
CA LYS A 143 5.57 2.08 26.38
C LYS A 143 5.98 3.55 26.19
N ASN A 144 5.60 4.18 25.07
CA ASN A 144 5.86 5.59 24.78
C ASN A 144 4.86 6.55 25.43
N VAL A 145 3.68 6.07 25.84
CA VAL A 145 2.83 6.77 26.82
C VAL A 145 3.45 6.59 28.22
N LYS A 146 4.69 7.04 28.42
CA LYS A 146 5.25 7.17 29.77
C LYS A 146 4.78 8.49 30.37
N LYS A 147 4.14 8.35 31.53
CA LYS A 147 3.60 9.37 32.43
C LYS A 147 4.44 10.66 32.43
N TYR A 148 3.84 11.76 31.99
CA TYR A 148 4.26 13.08 32.44
C TYR A 148 4.18 13.09 33.97
N GLY A 149 5.31 13.30 34.64
CA GLY A 149 5.39 13.44 36.09
C GLY A 149 6.23 12.38 36.78
N GLN A 150 7.56 12.48 36.61
CA GLN A 150 8.52 12.26 37.69
C GLN A 150 9.84 12.88 37.25
N LEU A 151 9.96 14.20 37.45
CA LEU A 151 11.26 14.84 37.59
C LEU A 151 11.96 14.09 38.72
N GLN A 152 12.99 13.30 38.39
CA GLN A 152 13.82 12.71 39.43
C GLN A 152 14.63 13.84 40.07
N HIS A 153 14.45 14.02 41.37
CA HIS A 153 15.26 14.93 42.16
C HIS A 153 16.70 14.42 42.13
N ILE A 154 17.60 15.21 41.56
CA ILE A 154 19.04 14.96 41.63
C ILE A 154 19.51 15.60 42.93
N GLU A 155 20.10 14.82 43.84
CA GLU A 155 20.69 15.39 45.05
C GLU A 155 21.93 16.22 44.68
N GLU A 156 21.99 17.46 45.17
CA GLU A 156 23.15 18.34 45.00
C GLU A 156 24.39 17.73 45.66
N PRO A 157 25.53 17.67 44.95
CA PRO A 157 26.78 17.22 45.56
C PRO A 157 27.23 18.23 46.61
N LYS A 158 27.42 17.76 47.85
CA LYS A 158 28.07 18.55 48.90
C LYS A 158 29.58 18.57 48.63
N HIS A 159 30.07 19.65 48.00
CA HIS A 159 31.50 19.98 47.88
C HIS A 159 32.16 20.23 49.27
N PRO A 160 33.49 20.41 49.42
CA PRO A 160 34.63 20.22 48.50
C PRO A 160 35.74 19.31 49.11
N GLY A 161 36.70 18.89 48.29
CA GLY A 161 37.98 18.30 48.74
C GLY A 161 39.11 18.87 47.90
#